data_AF-A0A1C5NSK2-F1
#
_entry.id   AF-A0A1C5NSK2-F1
#
_cell.length_a   1.000
_cell.length_b   1.000
_cell.length_c   1.000
_cell.angle_alpha   90.00
_cell.angle_beta   90.00
_cell.angle_gamma   90.00
#
_symmetry.space_group_name_H-M   'P 1'
#
loop_
_entity.id
_entity.type
_entity.pdbx_description
1 polymer ?
#
loop_
_entity_poly.entity_id
_entity_poly.type
_entity_poly.pdbx_seq_one_letter_code
_entity_poly.pdbx_strand_id
1 'polypeptide(L)' 'MNDEIVICKECKKPEYWGKMRWLSGRCVCRDCYKANYEQETKEPYTWDDLDGKRPTMNEYREQERRKCENMN' A
#
# COMPACT_ATOMS: atom_id res chain seq x y z
N MET A 1 -10.63 6.19 -9.64
CA MET A 1 -9.46 6.35 -10.54
C MET A 1 -8.12 6.37 -9.79
N ASN A 2 -8.07 6.05 -8.48
CA ASN A 2 -6.82 5.88 -7.74
C ASN A 2 -6.79 4.54 -6.96
N ASP A 3 -7.61 3.58 -7.42
CA ASP A 3 -7.93 2.32 -6.74
C ASP A 3 -7.12 1.14 -7.29
N GLU A 4 -6.07 1.42 -8.08
CA GLU A 4 -5.17 0.37 -8.55
C GLU A 4 -4.48 -0.26 -7.33
N ILE A 5 -4.63 -1.56 -7.21
CA ILE A 5 -3.98 -2.35 -6.18
C ILE A 5 -2.60 -2.72 -6.68
N VAL A 6 -1.60 -2.39 -5.86
CA VAL A 6 -0.19 -2.70 -6.09
C VAL A 6 0.36 -3.50 -4.93
N ILE A 7 1.46 -4.20 -5.17
CA ILE A 7 2.16 -4.94 -4.12
C ILE A 7 3.30 -4.09 -3.56
N CYS A 8 3.29 -3.88 -2.24
CA CYS A 8 4.38 -3.20 -1.55
C CYS A 8 5.70 -3.97 -1.74
N LYS A 9 6.76 -3.27 -2.13
CA LYS A 9 8.07 -3.89 -2.39
C LYS A 9 8.75 -4.41 -1.12
N GLU A 10 8.46 -3.80 0.03
CA GLU A 10 9.03 -4.14 1.33
C GLU A 10 8.31 -5.36 1.95
N CYS A 11 7.02 -5.20 2.29
CA CYS A 11 6.28 -6.23 3.03
C CYS A 11 5.50 -7.23 2.16
N LYS A 12 5.53 -7.08 0.83
CA LYS A 12 4.80 -7.91 -0.15
C LYS A 12 3.28 -7.97 0.07
N LYS A 13 2.71 -7.04 0.84
CA LYS A 13 1.28 -6.91 1.03
C LYS A 13 0.65 -6.01 -0.06
N PRO A 14 -0.61 -6.28 -0.44
CA PRO A 14 -1.33 -5.44 -1.38
C PRO A 14 -1.73 -4.12 -0.71
N GLU A 15 -1.68 -3.03 -1.46
CA GLU A 15 -2.07 -1.68 -1.04
C GLU A 15 -2.60 -0.91 -2.24
N TYR A 16 -3.48 0.07 -2.02
CA TYR A 16 -3.89 0.97 -3.09
C TYR A 16 -2.77 1.92 -3.47
N TRP A 17 -2.45 2.06 -4.76
CA TRP A 17 -1.42 2.96 -5.27
C TRP A 17 -1.63 4.39 -4.79
N GLY A 18 -2.88 4.89 -4.85
CA GLY A 18 -3.23 6.22 -4.33
C GLY A 18 -3.15 6.38 -2.81
N LYS A 19 -2.92 5.29 -2.07
CA LYS A 19 -2.74 5.29 -0.60
C LYS A 19 -1.29 4.98 -0.20
N MET A 20 -0.38 4.75 -1.15
CA MET A 20 1.05 4.65 -0.84
C MET A 20 1.58 5.99 -0.30
N ARG A 21 2.55 5.90 0.60
CA ARG A 21 3.17 7.05 1.26
C ARG A 21 4.63 7.16 0.87
N TRP A 22 5.11 8.39 0.83
CA TRP A 22 6.51 8.70 0.61
C TRP A 22 7.17 9.06 1.92
N LEU A 23 8.24 8.35 2.27
CA LEU A 23 9.08 8.67 3.41
C LEU A 23 10.54 8.52 2.99
N SER A 24 11.36 9.54 3.24
CA SER A 24 12.81 9.50 3.00
C SER A 24 13.18 9.03 1.57
N GLY A 25 12.41 9.48 0.57
CA GLY A 25 12.59 9.14 -0.85
C GLY A 25 12.09 7.74 -1.27
N ARG A 26 11.47 6.98 -0.36
CA ARG A 26 10.90 5.65 -0.63
C ARG A 26 9.38 5.72 -0.70
N CYS A 27 8.80 5.13 -1.75
CA CYS A 27 7.37 4.91 -1.86
C CYS A 27 7.00 3.56 -1.25
N VAL A 28 6.31 3.57 -0.11
CA VAL A 28 5.98 2.38 0.69
C VAL A 28 4.49 2.33 1.04
N CYS A 29 3.98 1.16 1.41
CA CYS A 29 2.61 1.05 1.90
C CYS A 29 2.43 1.71 3.26
N ARG A 30 1.17 1.88 3.70
CA ARG A 30 0.83 2.53 4.97
C ARG A 30 1.45 1.83 6.19
N ASP A 31 1.52 0.50 6.19
CA ASP A 31 2.17 -0.28 7.26
C ASP A 31 3.67 0.01 7.35
N CYS A 32 4.36 -0.06 6.22
CA CYS A 32 5.79 0.18 6.17
C CYS A 32 6.12 1.64 6.49
N TYR A 33 5.24 2.57 6.10
CA TYR A 33 5.35 3.98 6.49
C TYR A 33 5.28 4.14 8.01
N LYS A 34 4.26 3.55 8.66
CA LYS A 34 4.12 3.57 10.12
C LYS A 34 5.35 2.98 10.81
N ALA A 35 5.79 1.80 10.37
CA ALA A 35 6.96 1.12 10.94
C ALA A 35 8.26 1.92 10.75
N ASN A 36 8.44 2.59 9.61
CA ASN A 36 9.61 3.42 9.36
C ASN A 36 9.57 4.71 10.19
N TYR A 37 8.40 5.35 10.30
CA TYR A 37 8.22 6.53 11.14
C TYR A 37 8.56 6.22 12.60
N GLU A 38 8.02 5.14 13.16
CA GLU A 38 8.29 4.72 14.54
C GLU A 38 9.77 4.37 14.75
N GLN A 39 10.45 3.84 13.72
CA GLN A 39 11.89 3.57 13.76
C GLN A 39 12.76 4.83 13.72
N GLU A 40 12.40 5.81 12.89
CA GLU A 40 13.12 7.07 12.69
C GLU A 40 12.91 8.04 13.88
N THR A 41 11.66 8.21 14.31
CA THR A 41 11.29 9.15 15.38
C THR A 41 11.44 8.56 16.79
N LYS A 42 11.47 7.23 16.91
CA LYS A 42 11.39 6.49 18.18
C LYS A 42 10.10 6.75 18.97
N GLU A 43 9.10 7.34 18.33
CA GLU A 43 7.79 7.62 18.90
C GLU A 43 6.70 6.77 18.23
N PRO A 44 5.69 6.30 18.98
CA PRO A 44 4.58 5.55 18.40
C PRO A 44 3.78 6.45 17.47
N TYR A 45 3.37 5.92 16.32
CA TYR A 45 2.51 6.66 15.40
C TYR A 45 1.07 6.64 15.91
N THR A 46 0.59 7.81 16.35
CA THR A 46 -0.73 7.99 17.00
C THR A 46 -1.81 8.53 16.07
N TRP A 47 -1.50 8.82 14.81
CA TRP A 47 -2.47 9.33 13.86
C TRP A 47 -3.25 8.21 13.15
N ASP A 48 -4.54 8.43 12.94
CA ASP A 48 -5.46 7.48 12.30
C ASP A 48 -5.58 7.71 10.78
N ASP A 49 -4.82 8.62 10.19
CA ASP A 49 -4.90 8.98 8.76
C ASP A 49 -4.46 7.84 7.81
N LEU A 50 -3.76 6.85 8.36
CA LEU A 50 -3.36 5.63 7.68
C LEU A 50 -4.42 4.53 7.80
N ASP A 51 -5.40 4.70 8.69
CA ASP A 51 -6.49 3.75 8.82
C ASP A 51 -7.47 3.87 7.64
N GLY A 52 -8.08 2.76 7.29
CA GLY A 52 -9.03 2.67 6.19
C GLY A 52 -8.85 1.41 5.35
N LYS A 53 -9.83 1.16 4.49
CA LYS A 53 -9.94 -0.09 3.72
C LYS A 53 -8.62 -0.44 3.05
N ARG A 54 -8.22 -1.70 3.20
CA ARG A 54 -7.06 -2.28 2.55
C ARG A 54 -7.52 -3.28 1.51
N PRO A 55 -6.86 -3.33 0.35
CA PRO A 55 -7.15 -4.36 -0.61
C PRO A 55 -6.65 -5.69 -0.06
N THR A 56 -7.35 -6.74 -0.44
CA THR A 56 -6.92 -8.12 -0.19
C THR A 56 -6.09 -8.64 -1.34
N MET A 57 -5.31 -9.70 -1.09
CA MET A 57 -4.58 -10.38 -2.17
C MET A 57 -5.52 -10.95 -3.24
N ASN A 58 -6.76 -11.28 -2.86
CA ASN A 58 -7.75 -11.78 -3.82
C ASN A 58 -8.23 -10.65 -4.75
N GLU A 59 -8.49 -9.45 -4.22
CA GLU A 59 -8.83 -8.27 -5.03
C GLU A 59 -7.68 -7.89 -5.98
N TYR A 60 -6.42 -7.99 -5.54
CA TYR A 60 -5.27 -7.82 -6.44
C TYR A 60 -5.26 -8.84 -7.58
N ARG A 61 -5.43 -10.13 -7.28
CA ARG A 61 -5.46 -11.18 -8.31
C ARG A 61 -6.61 -10.99 -9.31
N GLU A 62 -7.76 -10.53 -8.82
CA GLU A 62 -8.92 -10.20 -9.66
C GLU A 62 -8.63 -9.03 -10.60
N GLN A 63 -7.99 -7.97 -10.11
CA GLN A 63 -7.53 -6.87 -10.95
C GLN A 63 -6.60 -7.35 -12.07
N GLU A 64 -5.59 -8.15 -11.71
CA GLU A 64 -4.61 -8.65 -12.69
C GLU A 64 -5.27 -9.58 -13.73
N ARG A 65 -6.23 -10.42 -13.32
CA ARG A 65 -7.03 -11.23 -14.26
C ARG A 65 -7.77 -10.35 -15.26
N ARG A 66 -8.50 -9.33 -14.79
CA ARG A 66 -9.24 -8.39 -15.66
C ARG A 66 -8.33 -7.62 -16.61
N LYS A 67 -7.13 -7.24 -16.15
CA LYS A 67 -6.12 -6.58 -17.01
C LYS A 67 -5.66 -7.50 -18.14
N CYS A 68 -5.38 -8.78 -17.84
CA CYS A 68 -5.01 -9.76 -18.86
C CYS A 68 -6.15 -10.07 -19.84
N GLU A 69 -7.39 -10.15 -19.35
CA GLU A 69 -8.57 -10.40 -20.21
C GLU A 69 -8.86 -9.25 -21.17
N ASN A 70 -8.65 -8.00 -20.75
CA ASN A 70 -8.83 -6.82 -21.59
C ASN A 70 -7.69 -6.57 -22.60
N MET A 71 -6.65 -7.40 -22.61
CA MET A 71 -5.50 -7.29 -23.52
C MET A 71 -5.57 -8.28 -24.69
N ASN A 72 -6.69 -9.01 -24.82
CA ASN A 72 -7.01 -9.93 -25.93
C ASN A 72 -8.12 -9.38 -26.82
#